data_AF-A0A1Q5S060-F1
#
_entry.id   AF-A0A1Q5S060-F1
#
_cell.length_a   1.000
_cell.length_b   1.000
_cell.length_c   1.000
_cell.angle_alpha   90.00
_cell.angle_beta   90.00
_cell.angle_gamma   90.00
#
_symmetry.space_group_name_H-M   'P 1'
#
loop_
_entity.id
_entity.type
_entity.pdbx_description
1 polymer ?
#
loop_
_entity_poly.entity_id
_entity_poly.type
_entity_poly.pdbx_seq_one_letter_code
_entity_poly.pdbx_strand_id
1 'polypeptide(L)' 'MTDTTAETARLMKVAEAIVHEMDRQGVAELLADRGFKIMDPANVVIRAADGDVIPFRRPSS' A
#
# COMPACT_ATOMS: atom_id res chain seq x y z
N MET A 1 -10.49 2.43 21.44
CA MET A 1 -11.22 1.42 20.64
C MET A 1 -11.93 2.03 19.43
N THR A 2 -12.29 3.32 19.42
CA THR A 2 -12.96 3.98 18.28
C THR A 2 -12.00 4.44 17.18
N ASP A 3 -10.76 4.82 17.52
CA ASP A 3 -9.80 5.34 16.55
C ASP A 3 -9.31 4.31 15.54
N THR A 4 -8.96 3.10 15.98
CA THR A 4 -8.44 2.05 15.10
C THR A 4 -9.48 1.62 14.05
N THR A 5 -10.75 1.48 14.43
CA THR A 5 -11.82 1.15 13.47
C THR A 5 -12.03 2.26 12.45
N ALA A 6 -12.01 3.52 12.89
CA ALA A 6 -12.15 4.67 12.00
C ALA A 6 -10.95 4.81 11.06
N GLU A 7 -9.75 4.51 11.54
CA GLU A 7 -8.52 4.49 10.75
C GLU A 7 -8.54 3.38 9.69
N THR A 8 -8.87 2.14 10.07
CA THR A 8 -9.03 1.03 9.12
C THR A 8 -10.07 1.37 8.06
N ALA A 9 -11.21 1.96 8.42
CA ALA A 9 -12.23 2.36 7.46
C ALA A 9 -11.73 3.43 6.47
N ARG A 10 -10.89 4.37 6.91
CA ARG A 10 -10.27 5.36 6.03
C ARG A 10 -9.27 4.71 5.07
N LEU A 11 -8.44 3.78 5.57
CA LEU A 11 -7.47 3.06 4.75
C LEU A 11 -8.15 2.20 3.68
N MET A 12 -9.24 1.50 4.03
CA MET A 12 -10.01 0.70 3.07
C MET A 12 -10.61 1.54 1.95
N LYS A 13 -11.15 2.74 2.26
CA LYS A 13 -11.65 3.67 1.23
C LYS A 13 -10.56 4.16 0.27
N VAL A 14 -9.35 4.41 0.79
CA VAL A 14 -8.21 4.81 -0.04
C VAL A 14 -7.78 3.65 -0.95
N ALA A 15 -7.73 2.42 -0.43
CA ALA A 15 -7.41 1.23 -1.22
C ALA A 15 -8.44 1.00 -2.34
N GLU A 16 -9.73 1.11 -2.05
CA GLU A 16 -10.81 1.02 -3.05
C GLU A 16 -10.68 2.07 -4.15
N ALA A 17 -10.38 3.32 -3.79
CA ALA A 17 -10.21 4.40 -4.76
C ALA A 17 -9.00 4.17 -5.69
N ILE A 18 -7.89 3.66 -5.16
CA ILE A 18 -6.70 3.30 -5.95
C ILE A 18 -7.04 2.17 -6.92
N VAL A 19 -7.65 1.09 -6.45
CA VAL A 19 -8.04 -0.04 -7.31
C VAL A 19 -8.99 0.41 -8.41
N HIS A 20 -9.98 1.22 -8.08
CA HIS A 20 -10.94 1.76 -9.04
C HIS A 20 -10.26 2.63 -10.12
N GLU A 21 -9.29 3.46 -9.73
CA GLU A 21 -8.56 4.31 -10.67
C GLU A 21 -7.63 3.49 -11.58
N MET A 22 -7.01 2.43 -11.05
CA MET A 22 -6.18 1.51 -11.84
C MET A 22 -6.98 0.74 -12.89
N ASP A 23 -8.20 0.32 -12.52
CA ASP A 23 -9.16 -0.31 -13.44
C ASP A 23 -9.65 0.69 -14.50
N ARG A 24 -10.06 1.90 -14.08
CA ARG A 24 -10.51 2.98 -14.97
C ARG A 24 -9.47 3.37 -16.02
N GLN A 25 -8.18 3.34 -15.66
CA GLN A 25 -7.08 3.65 -16.57
C GLN A 25 -6.61 2.44 -17.41
N GLY A 26 -7.19 1.24 -17.21
CA GLY A 26 -6.81 0.02 -17.93
C GLY A 26 -5.40 -0.50 -17.58
N VAL A 27 -4.85 -0.08 -16.44
CA VAL A 27 -3.47 -0.43 -16.03
C VAL A 27 -3.46 -1.66 -15.13
N ALA A 28 -4.60 -2.01 -14.53
CA ALA A 28 -4.73 -3.17 -13.65
C ALA A 28 -4.38 -4.49 -14.38
N GLU A 29 -4.94 -4.72 -15.57
CA GLU A 29 -4.59 -5.88 -16.42
C GLU A 29 -3.13 -5.85 -16.87
N LEU A 30 -2.63 -4.69 -17.32
CA LEU A 30 -1.24 -4.52 -17.75
C LEU A 30 -0.23 -4.89 -16.65
N LEU A 31 -0.48 -4.45 -15.42
CA LEU A 31 0.36 -4.75 -14.27
C LEU A 31 0.29 -6.23 -13.88
N ALA A 32 -0.90 -6.83 -13.94
CA ALA A 32 -1.09 -8.25 -13.69
C ALA A 32 -0.31 -9.11 -14.72
N ASP A 33 -0.43 -8.79 -16.01
CA ASP A 33 0.28 -9.48 -17.10
C ASP A 33 1.80 -9.37 -16.99
N ARG A 34 2.29 -8.28 -16.39
CA ARG A 34 3.73 -8.09 -16.14
C ARG A 34 4.22 -8.81 -14.88
N GLY A 35 3.34 -9.49 -14.16
CA GLY A 35 3.63 -10.14 -12.88
C GLY A 35 3.85 -9.13 -11.74
N PHE A 36 3.41 -7.89 -11.91
CA PHE A 36 3.54 -6.86 -10.88
C PHE A 36 2.53 -7.13 -9.76
N LYS A 37 3.06 -7.53 -8.61
CA LYS A 37 2.26 -7.80 -7.41
C LYS A 37 1.95 -6.49 -6.70
N ILE A 38 0.88 -5.81 -7.12
CA ILE A 38 0.43 -4.51 -6.56
C ILE A 38 0.35 -4.52 -5.04
N MET A 39 -0.02 -5.66 -4.45
CA MET A 39 -0.16 -5.82 -3.00
C MET A 39 1.19 -5.79 -2.26
N ASP A 40 2.31 -6.13 -2.92
CA ASP A 40 3.63 -6.14 -2.28
C ASP A 40 4.07 -4.72 -1.85
N PRO A 41 4.11 -3.71 -2.74
CA PRO A 41 4.41 -2.34 -2.32
C PRO A 41 3.34 -1.76 -1.39
N ALA A 42 2.06 -2.10 -1.56
CA ALA A 42 1.01 -1.66 -0.63
C ALA A 42 1.28 -2.15 0.81
N ASN A 43 1.63 -3.43 0.97
CA ASN A 43 2.01 -4.00 2.26
C ASN A 43 3.25 -3.32 2.86
N VAL A 44 4.25 -2.98 2.04
CA VAL A 44 5.44 -2.25 2.51
C VAL A 44 5.06 -0.86 3.01
N VAL A 45 4.20 -0.14 2.31
CA VAL A 45 3.74 1.20 2.71
C VAL A 45 2.93 1.15 4.00
N ILE A 46 2.04 0.16 4.15
CA ILE A 46 1.24 -0.02 5.38
C ILE A 46 2.16 -0.31 6.56
N ARG A 47 3.08 -1.28 6.44
CA ARG A 47 4.07 -1.57 7.48
C ARG A 47 4.90 -0.34 7.85
N ALA A 48 5.28 0.46 6.85
CA ALA A 48 6.00 1.69 7.10
C ALA A 48 5.17 2.74 7.87
N ALA A 49 3.88 2.88 7.54
CA ALA A 49 2.96 3.74 8.28
C ALA A 49 2.73 3.25 9.73
N ASP A 50 2.70 1.93 9.95
CA ASP A 50 2.61 1.30 11.26
C ASP A 50 3.93 1.36 12.06
N GLY A 51 4.98 1.95 11.50
CA GLY A 51 6.30 2.06 12.14
C GLY A 51 7.13 0.77 12.11
N ASP A 52 6.67 -0.27 11.41
CA ASP A 52 7.42 -1.50 11.13
C ASP A 52 8.41 -1.27 9.97
N VAL A 53 9.43 -0.46 10.27
CA VAL A 53 10.55 -0.15 9.37
C VAL A 53 11.87 -0.59 9.99
N ILE A 54 12.80 -1.08 9.16
CA ILE A 54 14.18 -1.26 9.60
C ILE A 54 14.87 0.11 9.50
N PRO A 55 15.42 0.66 10.61
CA PRO A 55 16.17 1.91 10.55
C PRO A 55 17.36 1.75 9.62
N PHE A 56 17.51 2.67 8.67
CA PHE A 56 18.68 2.69 7.80
C PHE A 56 19.91 2.96 8.67
N ARG A 57 20.73 1.95 8.92
CA ARG A 57 22.04 2.17 9.54
C ARG A 57 22.93 2.82 8.51
N ARG A 58 23.31 4.07 8.77
CA ARG A 58 24.36 4.74 7.98
C ARG A 58 25.59 3.83 8.01
N PRO A 59 26.24 3.52 6.87
CA PRO A 59 27.48 2.77 6.87
C PRO A 59 28.46 3.47 7.82
N SER A 60 29.01 2.72 8.77
CA SER A 60 30.11 3.22 9.60
C SER A 60 31.30 3.46 8.68
N SER A 61 31.61 4.74 8.45
CA SER A 61 32.82 5.21 7.77
C SER A 61 34.08 4.72 8.46
#